data_AF-A0AA88UVJ7-F1
#
_entry.id   AF-A0AA88UVJ7-F1
#
_cell.length_a   1.000
_cell.length_b   1.000
_cell.length_c   1.000
_cell.angle_alpha   90.00
_cell.angle_beta   90.00
_cell.angle_gamma   90.00
#
_symmetry.space_group_name_H-M   'P 1'
#
loop_
_entity.id
_entity.type
_entity.pdbx_description
1 polymer ?
#
loop_
_entity_poly.entity_id
_entity_poly.type
_entity_poly.pdbx_seq_one_letter_code
_entity_poly.pdbx_strand_id
1 'polypeptide(L)'
;MVAPYLLRVALVAIAKYFQWHFRNTLVAGELTVEVSLKVLKQLELCNAEDEREFDYAQGSEKGPGRWGELKKEWTACKNGEMQSPIDMSNQRVEIIRNSRKLEKDYKPCNATVKNRGHDIM
;
A
#
# COMPACT_ATOMS: atom_id res chain seq x y z
N MET A 1 -41.28 -18.97 -53.82
CA MET A 1 -41.68 -18.11 -52.67
C MET A 1 -40.75 -18.20 -51.44
N VAL A 2 -39.57 -18.84 -51.52
CA VAL A 2 -38.71 -19.12 -50.34
C VAL A 2 -37.60 -18.08 -50.13
N ALA A 3 -37.14 -17.44 -51.22
CA ALA A 3 -36.07 -16.42 -51.19
C ALA A 3 -36.33 -15.20 -50.27
N PRO A 4 -37.53 -14.58 -50.22
CA PRO A 4 -37.75 -13.40 -49.38
C PRO A 4 -37.81 -13.73 -47.88
N TYR A 5 -38.21 -14.96 -47.51
CA TYR A 5 -38.23 -15.41 -46.11
C TYR A 5 -36.82 -15.64 -45.58
N LEU A 6 -35.95 -16.28 -46.37
CA LEU A 6 -34.56 -16.50 -45.99
C LEU A 6 -33.80 -15.17 -45.81
N LEU A 7 -34.05 -14.18 -46.67
CA LEU A 7 -33.45 -12.86 -46.55
C LEU A 7 -33.89 -12.14 -45.26
N ARG A 8 -35.18 -12.22 -44.90
CA ARG A 8 -35.70 -11.66 -43.64
C ARG A 8 -35.10 -12.32 -42.41
N VAL A 9 -34.97 -13.65 -42.40
CA VAL A 9 -34.37 -14.40 -41.29
C VAL A 9 -32.89 -14.03 -41.13
N ALA A 10 -32.15 -13.92 -42.24
CA ALA A 10 -30.74 -13.50 -42.23
C ALA A 10 -30.55 -12.08 -41.68
N LEU A 11 -31.39 -11.11 -42.10
CA LEU A 11 -31.32 -9.73 -41.60
C LEU A 11 -31.58 -9.63 -40.08
N VAL A 12 -32.54 -10.40 -39.56
CA VAL A 12 -32.81 -10.46 -38.11
C VAL A 12 -31.63 -11.06 -37.34
N ALA A 13 -31.00 -12.10 -37.87
CA ALA A 13 -29.81 -12.70 -37.26
C ALA A 13 -28.62 -11.72 -37.22
N ILE A 14 -28.39 -10.99 -38.31
CA ILE A 14 -27.36 -9.95 -38.40
C ILE A 14 -27.63 -8.81 -37.41
N ALA A 15 -28.86 -8.32 -37.33
CA ALA A 15 -29.23 -7.27 -36.38
C ALA A 15 -29.04 -7.71 -34.92
N LYS A 16 -29.43 -8.95 -34.58
CA LYS A 16 -29.21 -9.53 -33.25
C LYS A 16 -27.73 -9.72 -32.94
N TYR A 17 -26.92 -10.10 -33.93
CA TYR A 17 -25.47 -10.23 -33.78
C TYR A 17 -24.83 -8.87 -33.49
N PHE A 18 -25.17 -7.82 -34.23
CA PHE A 18 -24.67 -6.46 -33.96
C PHE A 18 -25.15 -5.92 -32.62
N GLN A 19 -26.39 -6.16 -32.24
CA GLN A 19 -26.93 -5.76 -30.93
C GLN A 19 -26.23 -6.51 -29.78
N TRP A 20 -25.97 -7.80 -29.94
CA TRP A 20 -25.21 -8.61 -28.98
C TRP A 20 -23.75 -8.16 -28.89
N HIS A 21 -23.10 -7.95 -30.03
CA HIS A 21 -21.71 -7.48 -30.09
C HIS A 21 -21.58 -6.09 -29.44
N PHE A 22 -22.44 -5.15 -29.81
CA PHE A 22 -22.45 -3.81 -29.22
C PHE A 22 -22.69 -3.85 -27.71
N ARG A 23 -23.67 -4.62 -27.25
CA ARG A 23 -23.95 -4.80 -25.82
C ARG A 23 -22.77 -5.40 -25.06
N ASN A 24 -22.11 -6.42 -25.62
CA ASN A 24 -20.95 -7.04 -24.98
C ASN A 24 -19.73 -6.12 -24.99
N THR A 25 -19.49 -5.37 -26.07
CA THR A 25 -18.44 -4.34 -26.10
C THR A 25 -18.71 -3.24 -25.08
N LEU A 26 -19.96 -2.81 -24.92
CA LEU A 26 -20.36 -1.80 -23.93
C LEU A 26 -20.18 -2.30 -22.49
N VAL A 27 -20.62 -3.53 -22.18
CA VAL A 27 -20.45 -4.17 -20.87
C VAL A 27 -18.97 -4.42 -20.56
N ALA A 28 -18.17 -4.85 -21.54
CA ALA A 28 -16.73 -4.98 -21.37
C ALA A 28 -16.07 -3.61 -21.08
N GLY A 29 -16.48 -2.56 -21.79
CA GLY A 29 -16.07 -1.18 -21.50
C GLY A 29 -16.42 -0.75 -20.08
N GLU A 30 -17.65 -0.96 -19.64
CA GLU A 30 -18.12 -0.64 -18.28
C GLU A 30 -17.31 -1.38 -17.20
N LEU A 31 -17.05 -2.68 -17.40
CA LEU A 31 -16.23 -3.48 -16.48
C LEU A 31 -14.78 -2.98 -16.43
N THR A 32 -14.19 -2.64 -17.58
CA THR A 32 -12.82 -2.10 -17.63
C THR A 32 -12.71 -0.74 -16.92
N VAL A 33 -13.74 0.11 -17.03
CA VAL A 33 -13.80 1.39 -16.32
C VAL A 33 -13.95 1.17 -14.81
N GLU A 34 -14.82 0.27 -14.37
CA GLU A 34 -15.02 -0.03 -12.94
C GLU A 34 -13.75 -0.62 -12.29
N VAL A 35 -13.07 -1.53 -12.99
CA VAL A 35 -11.79 -2.11 -12.53
C VAL A 35 -10.72 -1.01 -12.45
N SER A 36 -10.58 -0.17 -13.48
CA SER A 36 -9.66 0.96 -13.45
C SER A 36 -9.98 1.94 -12.32
N LEU A 37 -11.26 2.25 -12.07
CA LEU A 37 -11.67 3.14 -11.00
C LEU A 37 -11.37 2.56 -9.61
N LYS A 38 -11.57 1.25 -9.42
CA LYS A 38 -11.20 0.55 -8.18
C LYS A 38 -9.69 0.57 -7.97
N VAL A 39 -8.91 0.30 -9.00
CA VAL A 39 -7.44 0.33 -8.95
C VAL A 39 -6.94 1.75 -8.64
N LEU A 40 -7.48 2.77 -9.30
CA LEU A 40 -7.16 4.18 -9.02
C LEU A 40 -7.49 4.57 -7.58
N LYS A 41 -8.68 4.19 -7.08
CA LYS A 41 -9.07 4.47 -5.70
C LYS A 41 -8.15 3.79 -4.68
N GLN A 42 -7.70 2.56 -4.96
CA GLN A 42 -6.74 1.83 -4.12
C GLN A 42 -5.34 2.47 -4.18
N LEU A 43 -4.90 2.93 -5.34
CA LEU A 43 -3.63 3.66 -5.50
C LEU A 43 -3.64 5.00 -4.76
N GLU A 44 -4.75 5.75 -4.82
CA GLU A 44 -4.91 7.00 -4.07
C GLU A 44 -4.82 6.76 -2.55
N LEU A 45 -5.48 5.72 -2.04
CA LEU A 45 -5.39 5.32 -0.63
C LEU A 45 -3.95 4.96 -0.23
N CYS A 46 -3.28 4.12 -1.02
CA CYS A 46 -1.90 3.71 -0.74
C CYS A 46 -0.92 4.90 -0.72
N ASN A 47 -1.13 5.88 -1.60
CA ASN A 47 -0.28 7.07 -1.66
C ASN A 47 -0.62 8.09 -0.57
N ALA A 48 -1.89 8.21 -0.18
CA ALA A 48 -2.32 9.13 0.88
C ALA A 48 -1.85 8.69 2.27
N GLU A 49 -1.63 7.39 2.47
CA GLU A 49 -1.10 6.84 3.73
C GLU A 49 0.42 6.78 3.79
N ASP A 50 1.09 7.06 2.66
CA ASP A 50 2.55 7.02 2.56
C ASP A 50 3.19 8.29 3.13
N GLU A 51 3.68 8.20 4.36
CA GLU A 51 4.33 9.28 5.08
C GLU A 51 5.87 9.28 4.88
N ARG A 52 6.39 8.58 3.85
CA ARG A 52 7.84 8.41 3.64
C ARG A 52 8.55 9.70 3.23
N GLU A 53 9.26 10.27 4.18
CA GLU A 53 10.22 11.37 3.95
C GLU A 53 11.69 10.91 4.00
N PHE A 54 11.91 9.69 4.49
CA PHE A 54 13.21 9.02 4.61
C PHE A 54 13.11 7.57 4.12
N ASP A 55 14.26 6.91 3.94
CA ASP A 55 14.32 5.48 3.60
C ASP A 55 15.37 4.72 4.43
N TYR A 56 15.38 3.40 4.29
CA TYR A 56 16.30 2.49 4.99
C TYR A 56 17.45 1.97 4.10
N ALA A 57 17.52 2.40 2.84
CA ALA A 57 18.51 1.89 1.91
C ALA A 57 19.89 2.44 2.28
N GLN A 58 20.86 1.53 2.47
CA GLN A 58 22.22 1.91 2.79
C GLN A 58 22.84 2.69 1.62
N GLY A 59 23.43 3.85 1.90
CA GLY A 59 24.04 4.71 0.89
C GLY A 59 23.07 5.59 0.09
N SER A 60 21.75 5.48 0.33
CA SER A 60 20.77 6.41 -0.25
C SER A 60 20.98 7.83 0.28
N GLU A 61 20.64 8.83 -0.53
CA GLU A 61 20.60 10.23 -0.09
C GLU A 61 19.61 10.47 1.05
N LYS A 62 18.55 9.64 1.11
CA LYS A 62 17.54 9.63 2.18
C LYS A 62 17.73 8.50 3.18
N GLY A 63 18.86 7.79 3.10
CA GLY A 63 19.14 6.62 3.91
C GLY A 63 19.60 6.95 5.34
N PRO A 64 19.74 5.92 6.20
CA PRO A 64 20.00 6.10 7.64
C PRO A 64 21.25 6.90 7.98
N GLY A 65 22.30 6.77 7.16
CA GLY A 65 23.55 7.52 7.36
C GLY A 65 23.42 9.03 7.18
N ARG A 66 22.30 9.53 6.62
CA ARG A 66 22.07 10.95 6.30
C ARG A 66 20.80 11.53 6.90
N TRP A 67 20.02 10.78 7.68
CA TRP A 67 18.75 11.27 8.24
C TRP A 67 18.88 12.59 8.99
N GLY A 68 19.98 12.79 9.75
CA GLY A 68 20.20 14.05 10.47
C GLY A 68 20.57 15.26 9.60
N GLU A 69 20.77 15.07 8.29
CA GLU A 69 20.99 16.15 7.32
C GLU A 69 19.72 16.54 6.55
N LEU A 70 18.69 15.68 6.57
CA LEU A 70 17.46 15.89 5.79
C LEU A 70 16.64 17.06 6.32
N LYS A 71 16.58 17.21 7.64
CA LYS A 71 15.80 18.25 8.33
C LYS A 71 16.52 18.72 9.59
N LYS A 72 16.33 20.00 9.93
CA LYS A 72 16.94 20.61 11.12
C LYS A 72 16.49 19.89 12.40
N GLU A 73 15.21 19.57 12.50
CA GLU A 73 14.59 18.83 13.60
C GLU A 73 15.12 17.39 13.77
N TRP A 74 15.80 16.83 12.77
CA TRP A 74 16.33 15.45 12.81
C TRP A 74 17.83 15.36 13.13
N THR A 75 18.47 16.49 13.44
CA THR A 75 19.92 16.57 13.71
C THR A 75 20.41 15.55 14.75
N ALA A 76 19.56 15.15 15.71
CA ALA A 76 19.88 14.14 16.72
C ALA A 76 20.23 12.76 16.11
N CYS A 77 19.71 12.40 14.94
CA CYS A 77 20.07 11.16 14.25
C CYS A 77 21.55 11.13 13.83
N LYS A 78 22.19 12.29 13.69
CA LYS A 78 23.61 12.41 13.32
C LYS A 78 24.51 12.70 14.53
N ASN A 79 24.07 13.60 15.43
CA ASN A 79 24.90 14.12 16.52
C ASN A 79 24.54 13.54 17.89
N GLY A 80 23.52 12.69 17.99
CA GLY A 80 23.09 12.10 19.25
C GLY A 80 24.06 11.02 19.72
N GLU A 81 24.49 11.10 20.98
CA GLU A 81 25.40 10.11 21.59
C GLU A 81 24.67 8.90 22.19
N MET A 82 23.35 9.02 22.38
CA MET A 82 22.49 8.02 23.01
C MET A 82 21.41 7.52 22.03
N GLN A 83 21.81 7.14 20.82
CA GLN A 83 20.92 6.62 19.78
C GLN A 83 20.68 5.12 19.91
N SER A 84 19.60 4.64 19.29
CA SER A 84 19.23 3.23 19.21
C SER A 84 19.07 2.81 17.73
N PRO A 85 19.19 1.51 17.38
CA PRO A 85 19.50 0.37 18.27
C PRO A 85 20.98 0.34 18.70
N ILE A 86 21.27 -0.42 19.75
CA ILE A 86 22.63 -0.72 20.22
C ILE A 86 22.88 -2.22 20.21
N ASP A 87 24.16 -2.61 20.13
CA ASP A 87 24.57 -4.00 20.27
C ASP A 87 24.51 -4.44 21.74
N MET A 88 23.59 -5.35 22.04
CA MET A 88 23.40 -5.94 23.38
C MET A 88 24.14 -7.27 23.57
N SER A 89 24.90 -7.75 22.58
CA SER A 89 25.66 -9.02 22.66
C SER A 89 27.00 -8.89 23.41
N ASN A 90 27.30 -7.68 23.88
CA ASN A 90 28.62 -7.32 24.39
C ASN A 90 28.87 -7.83 25.82
N GLN A 91 30.10 -8.30 26.09
CA GLN A 91 30.54 -8.69 27.45
C GLN A 91 30.48 -7.54 28.46
N ARG A 92 30.36 -6.28 28.00
CA ARG A 92 30.21 -5.08 28.83
C ARG A 92 28.82 -4.93 29.47
N VAL A 93 27.85 -5.80 29.16
CA VAL A 93 26.52 -5.74 29.77
C VAL A 93 26.60 -6.14 31.25
N GLU A 94 26.06 -5.28 32.12
CA GLU A 94 25.91 -5.58 33.54
C GLU A 94 24.52 -6.19 33.82
N ILE A 95 24.49 -7.37 34.44
CA ILE A 95 23.23 -8.03 34.82
C ILE A 95 22.78 -7.53 36.20
N ILE A 96 21.77 -6.66 36.21
CA ILE A 96 21.16 -6.18 37.44
C ILE A 96 20.12 -7.23 37.92
N ARG A 97 20.55 -8.11 38.83
CA ARG A 97 19.70 -9.22 39.35
C ARG A 97 18.52 -8.76 40.21
N ASN A 98 18.57 -7.56 40.76
CA ASN A 98 17.55 -6.99 41.64
C ASN A 98 16.57 -6.05 40.91
N SER A 99 16.35 -6.25 39.61
CA SER A 99 15.33 -5.49 38.88
C SER A 99 13.94 -5.93 39.33
N ARG A 100 13.05 -4.97 39.65
CA ARG A 100 11.64 -5.29 39.86
C ARG A 100 11.08 -5.95 38.60
N LYS A 101 10.19 -6.93 38.78
CA LYS A 101 9.42 -7.50 37.68
C LYS A 101 8.61 -6.37 37.03
N LEU A 102 8.63 -6.32 35.70
CA LEU A 102 7.77 -5.39 34.97
C LEU A 102 6.31 -5.83 35.12
N GLU A 103 5.55 -5.09 35.92
CA GLU A 103 4.11 -5.28 36.04
C GLU A 103 3.42 -4.74 34.78
N LYS A 104 2.62 -5.58 34.13
CA LYS A 104 1.87 -5.24 32.92
C LYS A 104 0.40 -5.46 33.20
N ASP A 105 -0.42 -4.45 32.97
CA ASP A 105 -1.88 -4.55 33.05
C ASP A 105 -2.55 -4.05 31.77
N TYR A 106 -2.12 -4.58 30.63
CA TYR A 106 -2.74 -4.24 29.34
C TYR A 106 -4.13 -4.89 29.24
N LYS A 107 -5.12 -4.11 28.79
CA LYS A 107 -6.50 -4.56 28.54
C LYS A 107 -6.82 -4.54 27.05
N PRO A 108 -7.65 -5.45 26.54
CA PRO A 108 -8.12 -5.39 25.15
C PRO A 108 -8.85 -4.09 24.86
N CYS A 109 -8.63 -3.52 23.68
CA CYS A 109 -9.35 -2.36 23.17
C CYS A 109 -9.48 -2.45 21.64
N ASN A 110 -10.38 -1.65 21.08
CA ASN A 110 -10.45 -1.49 19.63
C ASN A 110 -9.18 -0.77 19.15
N ALA A 111 -8.57 -1.30 18.09
CA ALA A 111 -7.37 -0.73 17.48
C ALA A 111 -7.53 -0.67 15.95
N THR A 112 -6.84 0.29 15.34
CA THR A 112 -6.76 0.44 13.89
C THR A 112 -5.34 0.14 13.46
N VAL A 113 -5.17 -0.79 12.53
CA VAL A 113 -3.87 -1.06 11.92
C VAL A 113 -3.64 -0.07 10.79
N LYS A 114 -2.48 0.59 10.78
CA LYS A 114 -2.08 1.55 9.75
C LYS A 114 -0.74 1.17 9.12
N ASN A 115 -0.68 1.18 7.80
CA ASN A 115 0.58 1.14 7.07
C ASN A 115 1.01 2.56 6.74
N ARG A 116 2.19 2.99 7.22
CA ARG A 116 2.70 4.36 6.97
C ARG A 116 3.76 4.41 5.88
N GLY A 117 3.95 3.32 5.15
CA GLY A 117 4.98 3.18 4.10
C GLY A 117 6.37 2.80 4.63
N HIS A 118 6.67 3.07 5.90
CA HIS A 118 7.94 2.73 6.55
C HIS A 118 7.79 1.81 7.78
N ASP A 119 6.58 1.63 8.29
CA ASP A 119 6.21 0.67 9.34
C ASP A 119 4.71 0.34 9.34
N ILE A 120 4.34 -0.69 10.13
CA ILE A 120 2.95 -1.08 10.41
C ILE A 120 2.71 -0.87 11.91
N MET A 121 1.71 -0.07 12.27
CA MET A 121 1.30 0.18 13.66
C MET A 121 -0.12 -0.27 13.93
#